data_AF-V9DJT6-F1
#
_entry.id   AF-V9DJT6-F1
#
_cell.length_a   1.000
_cell.length_b   1.000
_cell.length_c   1.000
_cell.angle_alpha   90.00
_cell.angle_beta   90.00
_cell.angle_gamma   90.00
#
_symmetry.space_group_name_H-M   'P 1'
#
loop_
_entity.id
_entity.type
_entity.pdbx_description
1 polymer ?
#
loop_
_entity_poly.entity_id
_entity_poly.type
_entity_poly.pdbx_seq_one_letter_code
_entity_poly.pdbx_strand_id
1 'polypeptide(L)'
;MAEATTSKAAKSKSKSKAPYYAVSPLWKDVVPVPLIDGPPGQKDAGPALATIAYSPRYSEAMSYLRAVMAVNEFSRRALDLTEDIIGMNPAHYTVWLYRAKILKTLWQTDGTTVEDGVTTELDWLEGISERNLKNYQIWHHRQTLMSLLGTLPPTEPAFLAHILSFDAKNYHVWTYRQWLCRRFPDPLLNTDVELRAVDALIQDDVRNNSAWNHRYFVVFGVDELRAIEVEASGGGGGGGRGGIRKEVLASGTLVVDLDVVDREVNYAKDHIAWAPQNASAWNYLRGVLTRAGIPLTEMRVFCEGFVGGKGADLMSSSDTPGSSVRSSHAIDWLADIYRMEGDVHRSRECLDALARKWDPIRRKFWEFRARQLEGVESETNL
;
A
#
# COMPACT_ATOMS: atom_id res chain seq x y z
N MET A 1 1.39 24.64 -47.02
CA MET A 1 0.46 24.06 -46.03
C MET A 1 0.86 24.60 -44.68
N ALA A 2 -0.08 25.21 -43.96
CA ALA A 2 0.18 26.05 -42.79
C ALA A 2 0.57 25.21 -41.56
N GLU A 3 1.69 25.58 -40.93
CA GLU A 3 2.05 25.12 -39.59
C GLU A 3 1.19 25.85 -38.56
N ALA A 4 0.35 25.10 -37.85
CA ALA A 4 -0.40 25.59 -36.71
C ALA A 4 0.49 25.54 -35.46
N THR A 5 1.14 26.66 -35.14
CA THR A 5 1.78 26.89 -33.83
C THR A 5 0.70 26.99 -32.75
N THR A 6 0.51 25.92 -31.99
CA THR A 6 -0.26 25.95 -30.74
C THR A 6 0.62 26.54 -29.63
N SER A 7 0.36 27.80 -29.30
CA SER A 7 0.90 28.48 -28.13
C SER A 7 0.42 27.80 -26.84
N LYS A 8 1.26 26.94 -26.24
CA LYS A 8 1.10 26.54 -24.84
C LYS A 8 1.37 27.77 -23.96
N ALA A 9 0.31 28.32 -23.37
CA ALA A 9 0.45 29.37 -22.36
C ALA A 9 1.32 28.86 -21.20
N ALA A 10 2.47 29.50 -21.00
CA ALA A 10 3.37 29.19 -19.90
C ALA A 10 2.70 29.56 -18.57
N LYS A 11 2.39 28.56 -17.73
CA LYS A 11 1.94 28.80 -16.35
C LYS A 11 3.02 29.58 -15.59
N SER A 12 2.64 30.78 -15.12
CA SER A 12 3.48 31.71 -14.37
C SER A 12 4.12 31.03 -13.16
N LYS A 13 5.45 31.14 -13.04
CA LYS A 13 6.24 30.64 -11.91
C LYS A 13 5.80 31.31 -10.59
N SER A 14 5.81 30.54 -9.50
CA SER A 14 5.30 30.83 -8.14
C SER A 14 6.00 31.97 -7.36
N LYS A 15 6.66 32.92 -8.02
CA LYS A 15 7.46 33.99 -7.37
C LYS A 15 6.88 35.40 -7.50
N SER A 16 5.66 35.55 -8.03
CA SER A 16 5.04 36.88 -8.10
C SER A 16 4.72 37.41 -6.70
N LYS A 17 5.23 38.60 -6.38
CA LYS A 17 4.85 39.38 -5.19
C LYS A 17 3.54 40.15 -5.40
N ALA A 18 2.98 40.16 -6.61
CA ALA A 18 1.76 40.88 -6.90
C ALA A 18 0.54 40.18 -6.28
N PRO A 19 -0.41 40.95 -5.71
CA PRO A 19 -1.67 40.38 -5.24
C PRO A 19 -2.41 39.72 -6.40
N TYR A 20 -3.04 38.58 -6.14
CA TYR A 20 -3.73 37.77 -7.14
C TYR A 20 -5.25 37.85 -6.98
N TYR A 21 -5.76 37.61 -5.77
CA TYR A 21 -7.19 37.61 -5.48
C TYR A 21 -7.70 39.02 -5.16
N ALA A 22 -6.93 39.81 -4.43
CA ALA A 22 -7.30 41.17 -4.02
C ALA A 22 -7.49 42.14 -5.19
N VAL A 23 -6.87 41.88 -6.34
CA VAL A 23 -7.01 42.69 -7.56
C VAL A 23 -7.99 42.08 -8.57
N SER A 24 -8.54 40.90 -8.28
CA SER A 24 -9.47 40.23 -9.17
C SER A 24 -10.89 40.80 -8.99
N PRO A 25 -11.53 41.28 -10.07
CA PRO A 25 -12.92 41.75 -10.00
C PRO A 25 -13.90 40.69 -9.51
N LEU A 26 -13.57 39.40 -9.69
CA LEU A 26 -14.37 38.26 -9.25
C LEU A 26 -14.40 38.07 -7.72
N TRP A 27 -13.48 38.71 -7.00
CA TRP A 27 -13.30 38.55 -5.55
C TRP A 27 -13.53 39.85 -4.77
N LYS A 28 -14.01 40.91 -5.44
CA LYS A 28 -14.20 42.25 -4.85
C LYS A 28 -15.20 42.28 -3.70
N ASP A 29 -16.15 41.35 -3.69
CA ASP A 29 -17.21 41.19 -2.69
C ASP A 29 -16.75 40.38 -1.46
N VAL A 30 -15.58 39.76 -1.52
CA VAL A 30 -15.06 38.91 -0.45
C VAL A 30 -14.02 39.67 0.37
N VAL A 31 -14.27 39.77 1.68
CA VAL A 31 -13.30 40.30 2.64
C VAL A 31 -12.41 39.15 3.13
N PRO A 32 -11.10 39.15 2.84
CA PRO A 32 -10.21 38.05 3.22
C PRO A 32 -10.04 37.93 4.75
N VAL A 33 -10.00 36.70 5.26
CA VAL A 33 -9.79 36.41 6.68
C VAL A 33 -8.35 35.93 6.90
N PRO A 34 -7.42 36.74 7.46
CA PRO A 34 -6.03 36.33 7.66
C PRO A 34 -5.89 35.18 8.68
N LEU A 35 -4.74 34.50 8.66
CA LEU A 35 -4.40 33.51 9.68
C LEU A 35 -3.91 34.26 10.92
N ILE A 36 -4.44 33.91 12.08
CA ILE A 36 -4.03 34.47 13.37
C ILE A 36 -3.51 33.30 14.20
N ASP A 37 -2.18 33.11 14.20
CA ASP A 37 -1.51 32.01 14.90
C ASP A 37 -1.33 32.28 16.41
N GLY A 38 -1.58 33.52 16.86
CA GLY A 38 -1.48 33.91 18.26
C GLY A 38 -2.64 33.41 19.14
N PRO A 39 -2.50 33.48 20.48
CA PRO A 39 -3.58 33.18 21.41
C PRO A 39 -4.87 33.99 21.13
N PRO A 40 -6.06 33.49 21.55
CA PRO A 40 -7.32 34.21 21.38
C PRO A 40 -7.23 35.67 21.85
N GLY A 41 -7.56 36.62 20.96
CA GLY A 41 -7.53 38.06 21.26
C GLY A 41 -6.28 38.81 20.80
N GLN A 42 -5.24 38.13 20.33
CA GLN A 42 -4.12 38.80 19.65
C GLN A 42 -4.41 39.07 18.17
N LYS A 43 -3.93 40.21 17.67
CA LYS A 43 -4.03 40.62 16.27
C LYS A 43 -2.77 40.29 15.45
N ASP A 44 -1.71 39.83 16.11
CA ASP A 44 -0.47 39.39 15.50
C ASP A 44 -0.17 37.93 15.88
N ALA A 45 0.84 37.32 15.25
CA ALA A 45 1.21 35.94 15.50
C ALA A 45 1.79 35.71 16.92
N GLY A 46 2.15 36.77 17.67
CA GLY A 46 2.69 36.66 19.02
C GLY A 46 3.85 35.65 19.16
N PRO A 47 3.93 34.91 20.29
CA PRO A 47 4.92 33.85 20.52
C PRO A 47 4.51 32.51 19.88
N ALA A 48 3.77 32.52 18.76
CA ALA A 48 3.32 31.30 18.11
C ALA A 48 4.50 30.37 17.80
N LEU A 49 4.35 29.10 18.19
CA LEU A 49 5.35 28.08 17.94
C LEU A 49 5.17 27.51 16.53
N ALA A 50 6.29 27.27 15.84
CA ALA A 50 6.32 26.72 14.48
C ALA A 50 5.56 27.54 13.43
N THR A 51 5.48 28.88 13.58
CA THR A 51 4.93 29.76 12.56
C THR A 51 5.70 29.62 11.25
N ILE A 52 4.97 29.36 10.17
CA ILE A 52 5.54 29.21 8.83
C ILE A 52 5.60 30.60 8.18
N ALA A 53 6.77 30.96 7.65
CA ALA A 53 6.93 32.14 6.80
C ALA A 53 6.34 31.87 5.40
N TYR A 54 5.01 31.87 5.29
CA TYR A 54 4.30 31.60 4.05
C TYR A 54 4.64 32.62 2.95
N SER A 55 4.61 32.19 1.69
CA SER A 55 4.69 33.12 0.57
C SER A 55 3.46 34.05 0.57
N PRO A 56 3.60 35.31 0.11
CA PRO A 56 2.46 36.22 0.00
C PRO A 56 1.29 35.60 -0.78
N ARG A 57 1.61 34.85 -1.84
CA ARG A 57 0.65 34.19 -2.71
C ARG A 57 -0.16 33.10 -1.99
N TYR A 58 0.47 32.33 -1.12
CA TYR A 58 -0.21 31.29 -0.34
C TYR A 58 -1.03 31.91 0.80
N SER A 59 -0.48 32.88 1.51
CA SER A 59 -1.17 33.61 2.58
C SER A 59 -2.45 34.29 2.09
N GLU A 60 -2.39 34.92 0.91
CA GLU A 60 -3.55 35.53 0.26
C GLU A 60 -4.60 34.48 -0.13
N ALA A 61 -4.22 33.41 -0.84
CA ALA A 61 -5.18 32.37 -1.22
C ALA A 61 -5.89 31.76 0.00
N MET A 62 -5.13 31.45 1.06
CA MET A 62 -5.67 30.91 2.30
C MET A 62 -6.59 31.88 3.05
N SER A 63 -6.39 33.19 2.91
CA SER A 63 -7.27 34.18 3.56
C SER A 63 -8.62 34.30 2.86
N TYR A 64 -8.62 34.25 1.53
CA TYR A 64 -9.85 34.12 0.75
C TYR A 64 -10.54 32.79 1.01
N LEU A 65 -9.79 31.68 1.13
CA LEU A 65 -10.36 30.37 1.45
C LEU A 65 -11.12 30.40 2.79
N ARG A 66 -10.50 30.94 3.84
CA ARG A 66 -11.15 31.08 5.15
C ARG A 66 -12.42 31.93 5.07
N ALA A 67 -12.42 32.99 4.26
CA ALA A 67 -13.59 33.85 4.08
C ALA A 67 -14.77 33.10 3.42
N VAL A 68 -14.53 32.41 2.29
CA VAL A 68 -15.60 31.67 1.59
C VAL A 68 -16.09 30.46 2.37
N MET A 69 -15.19 29.79 3.10
CA MET A 69 -15.57 28.69 4.00
C MET A 69 -16.46 29.16 5.16
N ALA A 70 -16.21 30.35 5.72
CA ALA A 70 -16.98 30.87 6.85
C ALA A 70 -18.47 31.09 6.52
N VAL A 71 -18.78 31.35 5.24
CA VAL A 71 -20.16 31.53 4.76
C VAL A 71 -20.69 30.33 3.96
N ASN A 72 -19.94 29.21 3.92
CA ASN A 72 -20.26 28.03 3.12
C ASN A 72 -20.54 28.35 1.65
N GLU A 73 -19.74 29.21 1.03
CA GLU A 73 -19.90 29.50 -0.40
C GLU A 73 -19.48 28.27 -1.22
N PHE A 74 -20.38 27.74 -2.06
CA PHE A 74 -20.10 26.61 -2.96
C PHE A 74 -20.25 27.04 -4.42
N SER A 75 -19.26 27.78 -4.91
CA SER A 75 -19.28 28.41 -6.23
C SER A 75 -18.15 27.92 -7.14
N ARG A 76 -18.25 28.22 -8.44
CA ARG A 76 -17.16 27.94 -9.40
C ARG A 76 -15.86 28.66 -9.03
N ARG A 77 -15.91 29.93 -8.57
CA ARG A 77 -14.72 30.65 -8.12
C ARG A 77 -14.09 30.02 -6.88
N ALA A 78 -14.89 29.49 -5.96
CA ALA A 78 -14.38 28.75 -4.81
C ALA A 78 -13.71 27.44 -5.25
N LEU A 79 -14.26 26.74 -6.25
CA LEU A 79 -13.62 25.56 -6.84
C LEU A 79 -12.24 25.88 -7.42
N ASP A 80 -12.12 26.95 -8.20
CA ASP A 80 -10.84 27.40 -8.78
C ASP A 80 -9.82 27.76 -7.69
N LEU A 81 -10.26 28.41 -6.61
CA LEU A 81 -9.43 28.69 -5.45
C LEU A 81 -8.90 27.40 -4.79
N THR A 82 -9.72 26.36 -4.68
CA THR A 82 -9.23 25.07 -4.15
C THR A 82 -8.16 24.43 -5.03
N GLU A 83 -8.29 24.51 -6.36
CA GLU A 83 -7.27 23.99 -7.28
C GLU A 83 -5.93 24.70 -7.06
N ASP A 84 -5.96 26.02 -6.98
CA ASP A 84 -4.77 26.83 -6.78
C ASP A 84 -4.06 26.51 -5.45
N ILE A 85 -4.83 26.37 -4.37
CA ILE A 85 -4.28 26.02 -3.05
C ILE A 85 -3.72 24.59 -3.06
N ILE A 86 -4.41 23.63 -3.68
CA ILE A 86 -3.91 22.25 -3.84
C ILE A 86 -2.62 22.25 -4.67
N GLY A 87 -2.52 23.11 -5.69
CA GLY A 87 -1.30 23.28 -6.48
C GLY A 87 -0.09 23.78 -5.67
N MET A 88 -0.32 24.52 -4.58
CA MET A 88 0.72 24.98 -3.66
C MET A 88 0.97 24.02 -2.48
N ASN A 89 -0.09 23.39 -1.96
CA ASN A 89 -0.04 22.47 -0.81
C ASN A 89 -1.09 21.35 -0.96
N PRO A 90 -0.76 20.25 -1.67
CA PRO A 90 -1.70 19.16 -1.87
C PRO A 90 -1.97 18.34 -0.61
N ALA A 91 -1.24 18.57 0.50
CA ALA A 91 -1.46 17.86 1.76
C ALA A 91 -2.57 18.50 2.63
N HIS A 92 -3.13 19.65 2.22
CA HIS A 92 -4.11 20.37 3.02
C HIS A 92 -5.50 19.70 3.00
N TYR A 93 -5.74 18.74 3.89
CA TYR A 93 -6.95 17.91 3.91
C TYR A 93 -8.28 18.69 3.97
N THR A 94 -8.33 19.82 4.68
CA THR A 94 -9.53 20.68 4.73
C THR A 94 -9.95 21.18 3.35
N VAL A 95 -8.98 21.52 2.49
CA VAL A 95 -9.24 22.02 1.13
C VAL A 95 -9.88 20.93 0.27
N TRP A 96 -9.41 19.69 0.40
CA TRP A 96 -9.98 18.53 -0.32
C TRP A 96 -11.42 18.24 0.10
N LEU A 97 -11.70 18.26 1.41
CA LEU A 97 -13.07 18.08 1.92
C LEU A 97 -14.00 19.18 1.42
N TYR A 98 -13.52 20.43 1.40
CA TYR A 98 -14.30 21.57 0.91
C TYR A 98 -14.51 21.48 -0.60
N ARG A 99 -13.48 21.11 -1.38
CA ARG A 99 -13.57 20.86 -2.83
C ARG A 99 -14.64 19.82 -3.16
N ALA A 100 -14.65 18.68 -2.45
CA ALA A 100 -15.66 17.64 -2.66
C ALA A 100 -17.09 18.14 -2.40
N LYS A 101 -17.30 19.00 -1.40
CA LYS A 101 -18.61 19.65 -1.15
C LYS A 101 -18.99 20.61 -2.27
N ILE A 102 -18.06 21.44 -2.73
CA ILE A 102 -18.29 22.37 -3.85
C ILE A 102 -18.71 21.60 -5.10
N LEU A 103 -17.96 20.56 -5.48
CA LEU A 103 -18.26 19.74 -6.65
C LEU A 103 -19.67 19.15 -6.59
N LYS A 104 -20.03 18.54 -5.46
CA LYS A 104 -21.37 17.97 -5.26
C LYS A 104 -22.48 19.02 -5.44
N THR A 105 -22.32 20.21 -4.86
CA THR A 105 -23.30 21.30 -4.99
C THR A 105 -23.39 21.82 -6.43
N LEU A 106 -22.26 21.98 -7.11
CA LEU A 106 -22.23 22.46 -8.49
C LEU A 106 -22.86 21.44 -9.44
N TRP A 107 -22.54 20.14 -9.32
CA TRP A 107 -23.17 19.11 -10.16
C TRP A 107 -24.69 19.08 -10.00
N GLN A 108 -25.20 19.23 -8.77
CA GLN A 108 -26.64 19.32 -8.51
C GLN A 108 -27.27 20.57 -9.14
N THR A 109 -26.60 21.71 -9.05
CA THR A 109 -27.11 23.00 -9.53
C THR A 109 -27.08 23.07 -11.06
N ASP A 110 -26.03 22.53 -11.67
CA ASP A 110 -25.80 22.55 -13.11
C ASP A 110 -26.53 21.39 -13.84
N GLY A 111 -27.11 20.45 -13.10
CA GLY A 111 -27.75 19.26 -13.68
C GLY A 111 -26.76 18.23 -14.25
N THR A 112 -25.49 18.30 -13.85
CA THR A 112 -24.45 17.35 -14.23
C THR A 112 -24.72 16.00 -13.58
N THR A 113 -24.64 14.92 -14.35
CA THR A 113 -24.72 13.56 -13.78
C THR A 113 -23.52 13.29 -12.85
N VAL A 114 -23.69 12.36 -11.91
CA VAL A 114 -22.59 11.99 -11.00
C VAL A 114 -21.43 11.40 -11.79
N GLU A 115 -21.73 10.60 -12.81
CA GLU A 115 -20.78 9.95 -13.70
C GLU A 115 -19.94 10.97 -14.48
N ASP A 116 -20.58 11.96 -15.12
CA ASP A 116 -19.88 13.00 -15.86
C ASP A 116 -19.03 13.90 -14.94
N GLY A 117 -19.59 14.23 -13.77
CA GLY A 117 -18.90 15.02 -12.76
C GLY A 117 -17.66 14.33 -12.21
N VAL A 118 -17.78 13.05 -11.85
CA VAL A 118 -16.65 12.23 -11.38
C VAL A 118 -15.61 12.08 -12.48
N THR A 119 -16.02 11.79 -13.71
CA THR A 119 -15.08 11.64 -14.85
C THR A 119 -14.25 12.91 -15.03
N THR A 120 -14.92 14.07 -15.08
CA THR A 120 -14.24 15.37 -15.23
C THR A 120 -13.25 15.65 -14.09
N GLU A 121 -13.61 15.34 -12.85
CA GLU A 121 -12.73 15.56 -11.70
C GLU A 121 -11.57 14.55 -11.65
N LEU A 122 -11.78 13.30 -12.07
CA LEU A 122 -10.70 12.30 -12.15
C LEU A 122 -9.65 12.69 -13.20
N ASP A 123 -10.07 13.22 -14.35
CA ASP A 123 -9.18 13.75 -15.40
C ASP A 123 -8.31 14.90 -14.86
N TRP A 124 -8.89 15.81 -14.09
CA TRP A 124 -8.15 16.87 -13.41
C TRP A 124 -7.18 16.31 -12.36
N LEU A 125 -7.62 15.32 -11.57
CA LEU A 125 -6.84 14.73 -10.49
C LEU A 125 -5.63 13.96 -11.00
N GLU A 126 -5.71 13.36 -12.19
CA GLU A 126 -4.60 12.62 -12.81
C GLU A 126 -3.35 13.49 -12.96
N GLY A 127 -3.48 14.70 -13.50
CA GLY A 127 -2.37 15.64 -13.65
C GLY A 127 -1.77 16.13 -12.32
N ILE A 128 -2.48 15.97 -11.20
CA ILE A 128 -1.96 16.28 -9.85
C ILE A 128 -1.28 15.04 -9.25
N SER A 129 -1.85 13.87 -9.49
CA SER A 129 -1.39 12.58 -8.96
C SER A 129 0.03 12.25 -9.43
N GLU A 130 0.35 12.44 -10.71
CA GLU A 130 1.68 12.17 -11.27
C GLU A 130 2.79 12.98 -10.58
N ARG A 131 2.47 14.22 -10.15
CA ARG A 131 3.42 15.12 -9.48
C ARG A 131 3.52 14.87 -7.98
N ASN A 132 2.58 14.14 -7.40
CA ASN A 132 2.39 14.00 -5.96
C ASN A 132 2.01 12.56 -5.57
N LEU A 133 2.76 11.58 -6.07
CA LEU A 133 2.50 10.14 -5.93
C LEU A 133 2.27 9.67 -4.48
N LYS A 134 2.91 10.32 -3.51
CA LYS A 134 2.92 9.94 -2.08
C LYS A 134 2.14 10.94 -1.22
N ASN A 135 0.86 11.12 -1.55
CA ASN A 135 -0.03 12.05 -0.87
C ASN A 135 -1.34 11.35 -0.49
N TYR A 136 -1.66 11.31 0.80
CA TYR A 136 -2.87 10.65 1.30
C TYR A 136 -4.16 11.26 0.77
N GLN A 137 -4.21 12.59 0.65
CA GLN A 137 -5.42 13.31 0.31
C GLN A 137 -5.84 13.07 -1.16
N ILE A 138 -4.87 12.98 -2.08
CA ILE A 138 -5.13 12.65 -3.49
C ILE A 138 -5.79 11.28 -3.62
N TRP A 139 -5.21 10.25 -3.00
CA TRP A 139 -5.75 8.89 -3.06
C TRP A 139 -7.09 8.77 -2.33
N HIS A 140 -7.26 9.49 -1.22
CA HIS A 140 -8.55 9.53 -0.52
C HIS A 140 -9.63 10.27 -1.33
N HIS A 141 -9.29 11.37 -2.01
CA HIS A 141 -10.21 12.09 -2.88
C HIS A 141 -10.61 11.22 -4.08
N ARG A 142 -9.64 10.54 -4.71
CA ARG A 142 -9.91 9.56 -5.77
C ARG A 142 -10.88 8.47 -5.31
N GLN A 143 -10.63 7.88 -4.13
CA GLN A 143 -11.51 6.89 -3.52
C GLN A 143 -12.91 7.43 -3.22
N THR A 144 -13.01 8.68 -2.76
CA THR A 144 -14.29 9.36 -2.49
C THR A 144 -15.10 9.51 -3.78
N LEU A 145 -14.48 9.97 -4.86
CA LEU A 145 -15.11 10.10 -6.18
C LEU A 145 -15.56 8.74 -6.72
N MET A 146 -14.67 7.76 -6.69
CA MET A 146 -14.93 6.40 -7.16
C MET A 146 -16.01 5.67 -6.36
N SER A 147 -16.21 6.03 -5.09
CA SER A 147 -17.28 5.47 -4.26
C SER A 147 -18.68 5.88 -4.74
N LEU A 148 -18.78 7.00 -5.46
CA LEU A 148 -20.05 7.49 -6.01
C LEU A 148 -20.52 6.72 -7.24
N LEU A 149 -19.63 5.97 -7.91
CA LEU A 149 -19.94 5.27 -9.15
C LEU A 149 -20.51 3.87 -8.89
N GLY A 150 -21.53 3.48 -9.67
CA GLY A 150 -22.08 2.12 -9.62
C GLY A 150 -21.16 1.06 -10.25
N THR A 151 -20.40 1.44 -11.27
CA THR A 151 -19.55 0.57 -12.09
C THR A 151 -18.11 1.09 -12.15
N LEU A 152 -17.17 0.20 -12.45
CA LEU A 152 -15.75 0.53 -12.60
C LEU A 152 -15.53 1.27 -13.94
N PRO A 153 -14.95 2.49 -13.95
CA PRO A 153 -14.49 3.12 -15.17
C PRO A 153 -13.42 2.28 -15.86
N PRO A 154 -13.52 2.03 -17.18
CA PRO A 154 -12.56 1.20 -17.91
C PRO A 154 -11.14 1.79 -17.93
N THR A 155 -11.00 3.09 -17.68
CA THR A 155 -9.71 3.81 -17.61
C THR A 155 -8.97 3.59 -16.29
N GLU A 156 -9.67 3.19 -15.22
CA GLU A 156 -9.10 3.13 -13.87
C GLU A 156 -7.95 2.11 -13.75
N PRO A 157 -8.05 0.87 -14.27
CA PRO A 157 -6.93 -0.08 -14.22
C PRO A 157 -5.70 0.42 -14.99
N ALA A 158 -5.89 1.08 -16.13
CA ALA A 158 -4.80 1.63 -16.94
C ALA A 158 -4.09 2.78 -16.21
N PHE A 159 -4.86 3.65 -15.55
CA PHE A 159 -4.30 4.69 -14.69
C PHE A 159 -3.44 4.11 -13.56
N LEU A 160 -3.91 3.07 -12.86
CA LEU A 160 -3.12 2.45 -11.78
C LEU A 160 -1.85 1.79 -12.32
N ALA A 161 -1.91 1.14 -13.48
CA ALA A 161 -0.73 0.59 -14.13
C ALA A 161 0.28 1.69 -14.51
N HIS A 162 -0.19 2.82 -15.05
CA HIS A 162 0.64 3.99 -15.35
C HIS A 162 1.33 4.53 -14.09
N ILE A 163 0.59 4.70 -13.00
CA ILE A 163 1.17 5.18 -11.74
C ILE A 163 2.21 4.18 -11.16
N LEU A 164 1.92 2.88 -11.20
CA LEU A 164 2.87 1.85 -10.75
C LEU A 164 4.11 1.77 -11.65
N SER A 165 4.05 2.22 -12.90
CA SER A 165 5.23 2.30 -13.76
C SER A 165 6.28 3.30 -13.26
N PHE A 166 5.86 4.34 -12.52
CA PHE A 166 6.77 5.28 -11.87
C PHE A 166 7.28 4.79 -10.51
N ASP A 167 6.44 4.12 -9.73
CA ASP A 167 6.78 3.55 -8.42
C ASP A 167 5.97 2.28 -8.18
N ALA A 168 6.53 1.13 -8.58
CA ALA A 168 5.87 -0.18 -8.50
C ALA A 168 5.59 -0.63 -7.05
N LYS A 169 6.10 0.10 -6.06
CA LYS A 169 5.99 -0.19 -4.62
C LYS A 169 5.22 0.90 -3.88
N ASN A 170 4.52 1.79 -4.59
CA ASN A 170 3.73 2.86 -3.97
C ASN A 170 2.59 2.30 -3.11
N TYR A 171 2.72 2.49 -1.79
CA TYR A 171 1.80 1.93 -0.80
C TYR A 171 0.36 2.46 -0.94
N HIS A 172 0.20 3.74 -1.32
CA HIS A 172 -1.13 4.32 -1.49
C HIS A 172 -1.86 3.68 -2.66
N VAL A 173 -1.16 3.45 -3.77
CA VAL A 173 -1.70 2.81 -4.97
C VAL A 173 -2.14 1.39 -4.64
N TRP A 174 -1.29 0.61 -3.97
CA TRP A 174 -1.63 -0.77 -3.58
C TRP A 174 -2.81 -0.83 -2.61
N THR A 175 -2.85 0.05 -1.61
CA THR A 175 -3.98 0.15 -0.67
C THR A 175 -5.28 0.50 -1.40
N TYR A 176 -5.22 1.51 -2.29
CA TYR A 176 -6.35 1.92 -3.11
C TYR A 176 -6.80 0.80 -4.07
N ARG A 177 -5.85 0.08 -4.69
CA ARG A 177 -6.13 -1.02 -5.61
C ARG A 177 -6.82 -2.19 -4.92
N GLN A 178 -6.43 -2.54 -3.69
CA GLN A 178 -7.14 -3.53 -2.89
C GLN A 178 -8.58 -3.09 -2.56
N TRP A 179 -8.76 -1.82 -2.17
CA TRP A 179 -10.11 -1.26 -1.98
C TRP A 179 -10.93 -1.33 -3.29
N LEU A 180 -10.33 -0.97 -4.42
CA LEU A 180 -10.98 -0.97 -5.73
C LEU A 180 -11.45 -2.38 -6.12
N CYS A 181 -10.60 -3.40 -5.91
CA CYS A 181 -10.94 -4.80 -6.10
C CYS A 181 -12.17 -5.21 -5.26
N ARG A 182 -12.21 -4.80 -3.99
CA ARG A 182 -13.36 -5.08 -3.10
C ARG A 182 -14.62 -4.31 -3.51
N ARG A 183 -14.46 -3.10 -4.05
CA ARG A 183 -15.58 -2.24 -4.49
C ARG A 183 -16.21 -2.71 -5.80
N PHE A 184 -15.41 -3.27 -6.69
CA PHE A 184 -15.82 -3.77 -8.01
C PHE A 184 -15.31 -5.22 -8.20
N PRO A 185 -15.84 -6.18 -7.42
CA PRO A 185 -15.34 -7.55 -7.43
C PRO A 185 -15.61 -8.26 -8.76
N ASP A 186 -16.74 -7.99 -9.42
CA ASP A 186 -17.09 -8.67 -10.67
C ASP A 186 -16.04 -8.49 -11.78
N PRO A 187 -15.63 -7.27 -12.15
CA PRO A 187 -14.60 -7.10 -13.18
C PRO A 187 -13.18 -7.44 -12.71
N LEU A 188 -12.88 -7.36 -11.41
CA LEU A 188 -11.50 -7.44 -10.91
C LEU A 188 -11.15 -8.76 -10.22
N LEU A 189 -12.02 -9.27 -9.34
CA LEU A 189 -11.77 -10.46 -8.52
C LEU A 189 -12.46 -11.73 -9.04
N ASN A 190 -13.64 -11.59 -9.65
CA ASN A 190 -14.40 -12.73 -10.19
C ASN A 190 -13.92 -13.13 -11.61
N THR A 191 -12.82 -12.54 -12.08
CA THR A 191 -12.14 -12.88 -13.33
C THR A 191 -10.62 -12.94 -13.10
N ASP A 192 -9.87 -13.48 -14.05
CA ASP A 192 -8.40 -13.52 -13.98
C ASP A 192 -7.71 -12.20 -14.34
N VAL A 193 -8.45 -11.10 -14.50
CA VAL A 193 -7.85 -9.81 -14.91
C VAL A 193 -6.82 -9.34 -13.89
N GLU A 194 -7.18 -9.31 -12.60
CA GLU A 194 -6.27 -8.82 -11.58
C GLU A 194 -5.12 -9.80 -11.29
N LEU A 195 -5.39 -11.10 -11.38
CA LEU A 195 -4.36 -12.13 -11.22
C LEU A 195 -3.30 -12.07 -12.34
N ARG A 196 -3.72 -11.84 -13.60
CA ARG A 196 -2.79 -11.61 -14.72
C ARG A 196 -2.01 -10.32 -14.57
N ALA A 197 -2.67 -9.26 -14.12
CA ALA A 197 -2.01 -7.96 -13.93
C ALA A 197 -0.93 -8.03 -12.84
N VAL A 198 -1.18 -8.73 -11.73
CA VAL A 198 -0.17 -8.90 -10.67
C VAL A 198 0.94 -9.88 -11.09
N ASP A 199 0.62 -10.92 -11.86
CA ASP A 199 1.63 -11.83 -12.43
C ASP A 199 2.61 -11.08 -13.33
N ALA A 200 2.13 -10.20 -14.21
CA ALA A 200 2.99 -9.37 -15.05
C ALA A 200 3.97 -8.50 -14.22
N LEU A 201 3.54 -7.98 -13.08
CA LEU A 201 4.39 -7.19 -12.18
C LEU A 201 5.43 -8.05 -11.46
N ILE A 202 5.11 -9.32 -11.16
CA ILE A 202 6.07 -10.28 -10.57
C ILE A 202 7.08 -10.75 -11.62
N GLN A 203 6.66 -10.93 -12.88
CA GLN A 203 7.57 -11.27 -13.98
C GLN A 203 8.56 -10.14 -14.26
N ASP A 204 8.12 -8.88 -14.16
CA ASP A 204 8.99 -7.70 -14.33
C ASP A 204 9.98 -7.51 -13.16
N ASP A 205 9.52 -7.61 -11.91
CA ASP A 205 10.37 -7.62 -10.71
C ASP A 205 9.91 -8.72 -9.74
N VAL A 206 10.58 -9.88 -9.77
CA VAL A 206 10.27 -10.99 -8.84
C VAL A 206 10.43 -10.59 -7.37
N ARG A 207 11.21 -9.55 -7.06
CA ARG A 207 11.44 -9.06 -5.68
C ARG A 207 10.43 -7.98 -5.29
N ASN A 208 9.42 -7.73 -6.11
CA ASN A 208 8.35 -6.80 -5.79
C ASN A 208 7.41 -7.39 -4.73
N ASN A 209 7.75 -7.21 -3.46
CA ASN A 209 6.95 -7.71 -2.34
C ASN A 209 5.51 -7.17 -2.32
N SER A 210 5.27 -5.97 -2.85
CA SER A 210 3.92 -5.42 -2.95
C SER A 210 3.05 -6.21 -3.92
N ALA A 211 3.62 -6.67 -5.04
CA ALA A 211 2.95 -7.55 -5.99
C ALA A 211 2.69 -8.93 -5.38
N TRP A 212 3.66 -9.54 -4.69
CA TRP A 212 3.45 -10.80 -3.97
C TRP A 212 2.36 -10.70 -2.89
N ASN A 213 2.36 -9.61 -2.11
CA ASN A 213 1.31 -9.33 -1.15
C ASN A 213 -0.06 -9.19 -1.83
N HIS A 214 -0.11 -8.48 -2.95
CA HIS A 214 -1.35 -8.30 -3.70
C HIS A 214 -1.86 -9.60 -4.32
N ARG A 215 -0.95 -10.47 -4.81
CA ARG A 215 -1.31 -11.81 -5.28
C ARG A 215 -1.95 -12.62 -4.15
N TYR A 216 -1.39 -12.58 -2.94
CA TYR A 216 -1.99 -13.27 -1.78
C TYR A 216 -3.38 -12.68 -1.48
N PHE A 217 -3.51 -11.36 -1.53
CA PHE A 217 -4.80 -10.69 -1.35
C PHE A 217 -5.86 -11.16 -2.37
N VAL A 218 -5.52 -11.19 -3.66
CA VAL A 218 -6.44 -11.61 -4.73
C VAL A 218 -6.86 -13.07 -4.56
N VAL A 219 -5.92 -13.96 -4.23
CA VAL A 219 -6.20 -15.40 -4.17
C VAL A 219 -6.86 -15.83 -2.86
N PHE A 220 -6.43 -15.26 -1.72
CA PHE A 220 -6.85 -15.71 -0.38
C PHE A 220 -7.34 -14.59 0.53
N GLY A 221 -6.77 -13.39 0.39
CA GLY A 221 -6.93 -12.33 1.38
C GLY A 221 -8.30 -11.65 1.38
N VAL A 222 -9.06 -11.68 0.29
CA VAL A 222 -10.42 -11.10 0.25
C VAL A 222 -11.35 -11.83 1.22
N ASP A 223 -11.37 -13.17 1.18
CA ASP A 223 -12.22 -13.97 2.06
C ASP A 223 -11.72 -13.95 3.51
N GLU A 224 -10.39 -13.94 3.69
CA GLU A 224 -9.77 -13.77 5.00
C GLU A 224 -10.19 -12.43 5.65
N LEU A 225 -10.17 -11.33 4.89
CA LEU A 225 -10.61 -10.01 5.38
C LEU A 225 -12.10 -9.99 5.69
N ARG A 226 -12.94 -10.59 4.85
CA ARG A 226 -14.38 -10.70 5.11
C ARG A 226 -14.66 -11.44 6.41
N ALA A 227 -13.97 -12.55 6.67
CA ALA A 227 -14.13 -13.30 7.91
C ALA A 227 -13.71 -12.48 9.14
N ILE A 228 -12.58 -11.77 9.07
CA ILE A 228 -12.12 -10.87 10.14
C ILE A 228 -13.16 -9.76 10.41
N GLU A 229 -13.71 -9.15 9.37
CA GLU A 229 -14.70 -8.07 9.50
C GLU A 229 -16.03 -8.58 10.10
N VAL A 230 -16.48 -9.78 9.72
CA VAL A 230 -17.68 -10.41 10.29
C VAL A 230 -17.49 -10.69 11.77
N GLU A 231 -16.38 -11.31 12.18
CA GLU A 231 -16.09 -11.57 13.60
C GLU A 231 -16.00 -10.27 14.42
N ALA A 232 -15.38 -9.22 13.85
CA ALA A 232 -15.30 -7.91 14.51
C ALA A 232 -16.69 -7.25 14.70
N SER A 233 -17.65 -7.52 13.81
CA SER A 233 -19.00 -6.95 13.87
C SER A 233 -19.99 -7.75 14.76
N GLY A 234 -19.70 -9.03 15.02
CA GLY A 234 -20.54 -9.91 15.85
C GLY A 234 -20.31 -9.82 17.36
N GLY A 235 -19.28 -9.10 17.82
CA GLY A 235 -18.99 -8.87 19.23
C GLY A 235 -19.78 -7.68 19.79
N GLY A 236 -20.83 -7.94 20.57
CA GLY A 236 -21.65 -6.90 21.19
C GLY A 236 -20.86 -5.88 22.01
N GLY A 237 -21.04 -4.60 21.68
CA GLY A 237 -20.93 -3.45 22.58
C GLY A 237 -19.76 -3.41 23.57
N GLY A 238 -18.52 -3.29 23.08
CA GLY A 238 -17.38 -2.97 23.95
C GLY A 238 -16.07 -2.84 23.19
N GLY A 239 -15.57 -1.61 23.03
CA GLY A 239 -14.15 -1.28 22.81
C GLY A 239 -13.31 -2.25 21.96
N GLY A 240 -13.51 -2.19 20.64
CA GLY A 240 -12.65 -2.69 19.55
C GLY A 240 -11.39 -3.47 19.91
N ARG A 241 -11.51 -4.80 19.89
CA ARG A 241 -10.44 -5.70 19.42
C ARG A 241 -11.05 -6.49 18.27
N GLY A 242 -10.79 -6.08 17.03
CA GLY A 242 -11.17 -6.87 15.87
C GLY A 242 -10.60 -8.29 16.00
N GLY A 243 -11.31 -9.28 15.45
CA GLY A 243 -10.89 -10.69 15.50
C GLY A 243 -9.43 -10.81 15.14
N ILE A 244 -8.63 -11.42 16.02
CA ILE A 244 -7.19 -11.52 15.79
C ILE A 244 -7.03 -12.47 14.61
N ARG A 245 -6.35 -12.07 13.53
CA ARG A 245 -6.11 -12.91 12.33
C ARG A 245 -5.80 -14.38 12.65
N LYS A 246 -5.06 -14.61 13.74
CA LYS A 246 -4.71 -15.93 14.27
C LYS A 246 -5.93 -16.79 14.64
N GLU A 247 -6.97 -16.19 15.22
CA GLU A 247 -8.22 -16.84 15.60
C GLU A 247 -9.03 -17.24 14.37
N VAL A 248 -9.15 -16.36 13.37
CA VAL A 248 -9.80 -16.68 12.09
C VAL A 248 -9.10 -17.83 11.37
N LEU A 249 -7.77 -17.83 11.32
CA LEU A 249 -7.02 -18.94 10.74
C LEU A 249 -7.20 -20.25 11.53
N ALA A 250 -7.36 -20.16 12.86
CA ALA A 250 -7.56 -21.32 13.72
C ALA A 250 -9.01 -21.84 13.74
N SER A 251 -9.99 -21.02 13.36
CA SER A 251 -11.41 -21.38 13.41
C SER A 251 -11.82 -22.40 12.34
N GLY A 252 -10.96 -22.65 11.34
CA GLY A 252 -11.23 -23.56 10.23
C GLY A 252 -12.35 -23.09 9.30
N THR A 253 -12.82 -21.85 9.47
CA THR A 253 -13.91 -21.24 8.66
C THR A 253 -13.47 -20.92 7.24
N LEU A 254 -12.17 -20.73 7.06
CA LEU A 254 -11.59 -20.34 5.80
C LEU A 254 -11.26 -21.58 4.94
N VAL A 255 -12.23 -22.08 4.19
CA VAL A 255 -12.03 -23.19 3.23
C VAL A 255 -11.08 -22.73 2.11
N VAL A 256 -10.26 -23.65 1.61
CA VAL A 256 -9.39 -23.44 0.44
C VAL A 256 -9.71 -24.45 -0.65
N ASP A 257 -9.60 -24.02 -1.90
CA ASP A 257 -9.63 -24.90 -3.06
C ASP A 257 -8.25 -25.55 -3.24
N LEU A 258 -8.20 -26.88 -3.26
CA LEU A 258 -6.94 -27.63 -3.36
C LEU A 258 -6.24 -27.39 -4.70
N ASP A 259 -6.97 -27.24 -5.80
CA ASP A 259 -6.38 -26.98 -7.11
C ASP A 259 -5.71 -25.59 -7.14
N VAL A 260 -6.33 -24.62 -6.45
CA VAL A 260 -5.76 -23.28 -6.26
C VAL A 260 -4.52 -23.34 -5.38
N VAL A 261 -4.55 -24.10 -4.28
CA VAL A 261 -3.39 -24.26 -3.40
C VAL A 261 -2.22 -24.88 -4.15
N ASP A 262 -2.45 -25.97 -4.89
CA ASP A 262 -1.41 -26.65 -5.66
C ASP A 262 -0.82 -25.72 -6.73
N ARG A 263 -1.67 -24.95 -7.42
CA ARG A 263 -1.23 -23.92 -8.37
C ARG A 263 -0.33 -22.89 -7.69
N GLU A 264 -0.72 -22.34 -6.55
CA GLU A 264 0.06 -21.30 -5.87
C GLU A 264 1.34 -21.83 -5.21
N VAL A 265 1.34 -23.07 -4.70
CA VAL A 265 2.55 -23.73 -4.20
C VAL A 265 3.55 -23.91 -5.33
N ASN A 266 3.12 -24.45 -6.49
CA ASN A 266 3.99 -24.65 -7.64
C ASN A 266 4.50 -23.30 -8.19
N TYR A 267 3.61 -22.31 -8.33
CA TYR A 267 3.99 -20.95 -8.74
C TYR A 267 5.09 -20.38 -7.84
N ALA A 268 4.94 -20.47 -6.51
CA ALA A 268 5.94 -19.96 -5.60
C ALA A 268 7.25 -20.76 -5.67
N LYS A 269 7.18 -22.09 -5.79
CA LYS A 269 8.35 -22.96 -5.94
C LYS A 269 9.15 -22.64 -7.20
N ASP A 270 8.48 -22.39 -8.32
CA ASP A 270 9.13 -22.04 -9.59
C ASP A 270 9.90 -20.70 -9.47
N HIS A 271 9.30 -19.69 -8.85
CA HIS A 271 9.95 -18.40 -8.62
C HIS A 271 11.08 -18.47 -7.58
N ILE A 272 10.96 -19.34 -6.58
CA ILE A 272 12.06 -19.65 -5.65
C ILE A 272 13.20 -20.35 -6.38
N ALA A 273 12.92 -21.32 -7.26
CA ALA A 273 13.94 -22.00 -8.05
C ALA A 273 14.69 -21.01 -8.95
N TRP A 274 13.98 -20.03 -9.52
CA TRP A 274 14.57 -18.96 -10.34
C TRP A 274 15.40 -17.96 -9.53
N ALA A 275 14.90 -17.51 -8.37
CA ALA A 275 15.59 -16.58 -7.48
C ALA A 275 15.64 -17.10 -6.04
N PRO A 276 16.53 -18.05 -5.72
CA PRO A 276 16.53 -18.74 -4.42
C PRO A 276 16.74 -17.84 -3.20
N GLN A 277 17.39 -16.69 -3.39
CA GLN A 277 17.64 -15.71 -2.33
C GLN A 277 16.59 -14.57 -2.29
N ASN A 278 15.49 -14.68 -3.04
CA ASN A 278 14.38 -13.73 -2.98
C ASN A 278 13.41 -14.06 -1.83
N ALA A 279 13.46 -13.28 -0.76
CA ALA A 279 12.60 -13.47 0.41
C ALA A 279 11.10 -13.41 0.10
N SER A 280 10.65 -12.65 -0.92
CA SER A 280 9.21 -12.46 -1.18
C SER A 280 8.52 -13.76 -1.59
N ALA A 281 9.12 -14.56 -2.48
CA ALA A 281 8.54 -15.82 -2.91
C ALA A 281 8.52 -16.87 -1.77
N TRP A 282 9.56 -16.91 -0.92
CA TRP A 282 9.56 -17.72 0.30
C TRP A 282 8.45 -17.30 1.26
N ASN A 283 8.33 -16.01 1.54
CA ASN A 283 7.29 -15.49 2.43
C ASN A 283 5.88 -15.77 1.89
N TYR A 284 5.70 -15.65 0.57
CA TYR A 284 4.45 -16.00 -0.10
C TYR A 284 4.12 -17.50 0.08
N LEU A 285 5.07 -18.40 -0.23
CA LEU A 285 4.88 -19.84 -0.07
C LEU A 285 4.51 -20.19 1.38
N ARG A 286 5.20 -19.60 2.37
CA ARG A 286 4.84 -19.79 3.79
C ARG A 286 3.39 -19.37 4.08
N GLY A 287 2.95 -18.26 3.50
CA GLY A 287 1.58 -17.78 3.61
C GLY A 287 0.57 -18.77 3.02
N VAL A 288 0.83 -19.29 1.82
CA VAL A 288 -0.01 -20.30 1.15
C VAL A 288 -0.12 -21.58 1.98
N LEU A 289 1.02 -22.12 2.43
CA LEU A 289 1.05 -23.34 3.26
C LEU A 289 0.29 -23.14 4.57
N THR A 290 0.50 -22.00 5.24
CA THR A 290 -0.23 -21.66 6.48
C THR A 290 -1.74 -21.57 6.22
N ARG A 291 -2.14 -20.92 5.13
CA ARG A 291 -3.54 -20.73 4.74
C ARG A 291 -4.23 -22.05 4.43
N ALA A 292 -3.50 -23.01 3.85
CA ALA A 292 -3.98 -24.34 3.49
C ALA A 292 -3.82 -25.40 4.60
N GLY A 293 -3.22 -25.04 5.74
CA GLY A 293 -2.93 -26.00 6.81
C GLY A 293 -1.88 -27.06 6.44
N ILE A 294 -1.06 -26.82 5.41
CA ILE A 294 -0.01 -27.75 4.98
C ILE A 294 1.20 -27.60 5.92
N PRO A 295 1.65 -28.68 6.58
CA PRO A 295 2.82 -28.63 7.47
C PRO A 295 4.09 -28.19 6.72
N LEU A 296 4.90 -27.36 7.38
CA LEU A 296 6.18 -26.92 6.83
C LEU A 296 7.14 -28.09 6.52
N THR A 297 6.99 -29.21 7.23
CA THR A 297 7.78 -30.45 7.07
C THR A 297 7.66 -31.04 5.67
N GLU A 298 6.54 -30.83 4.96
CA GLU A 298 6.36 -31.24 3.56
C GLU A 298 7.36 -30.56 2.61
N MET A 299 7.95 -29.44 3.03
CA MET A 299 8.90 -28.67 2.23
C MET A 299 10.35 -29.07 2.47
N ARG A 300 10.63 -30.11 3.27
CA ARG A 300 11.99 -30.55 3.61
C ARG A 300 12.84 -30.81 2.37
N VAL A 301 12.39 -31.72 1.50
CA VAL A 301 13.13 -32.13 0.28
C VAL A 301 13.36 -30.93 -0.64
N PHE A 302 12.36 -30.06 -0.75
CA PHE A 302 12.47 -28.82 -1.52
C PHE A 302 13.56 -27.90 -0.96
N CYS A 303 13.59 -27.66 0.36
CA CYS A 303 14.58 -26.82 1.01
C CYS A 303 15.99 -27.43 0.97
N GLU A 304 16.12 -28.75 1.17
CA GLU A 304 17.37 -29.50 1.06
C GLU A 304 18.03 -29.30 -0.31
N GLY A 305 17.23 -29.23 -1.38
CA GLY A 305 17.69 -28.94 -2.75
C GLY A 305 18.40 -27.58 -2.91
N PHE A 306 18.26 -26.65 -1.96
CA PHE A 306 18.94 -25.35 -1.99
C PHE A 306 20.16 -25.26 -1.07
N VAL A 307 20.48 -26.33 -0.33
CA VAL A 307 21.63 -26.34 0.61
C VAL A 307 22.67 -27.42 0.30
N GLY A 308 22.56 -28.09 -0.84
CA GLY A 308 23.45 -29.20 -1.23
C GLY A 308 22.91 -30.60 -0.85
N GLY A 309 21.63 -30.71 -0.47
CA GLY A 309 20.97 -31.96 -0.15
C GLY A 309 20.91 -32.28 1.35
N LYS A 310 20.37 -33.47 1.66
CA LYS A 310 20.25 -33.98 3.03
C LYS A 310 21.64 -34.15 3.66
N GLY A 311 21.81 -33.64 4.89
CA GLY A 311 23.06 -33.77 5.62
C GLY A 311 24.21 -32.88 5.11
N ALA A 312 23.93 -31.92 4.23
CA ALA A 312 24.95 -31.02 3.71
C ALA A 312 25.66 -30.23 4.83
N ASP A 313 26.96 -29.99 4.63
CA ASP A 313 27.77 -29.09 5.46
C ASP A 313 27.45 -27.63 5.10
N LEU A 314 26.68 -26.98 5.96
CA LEU A 314 26.23 -25.60 5.77
C LEU A 314 27.35 -24.55 5.96
N MET A 315 28.49 -24.94 6.54
CA MET A 315 29.61 -24.04 6.83
C MET A 315 30.71 -24.10 5.78
N SER A 316 30.79 -25.18 4.99
CA SER A 316 31.73 -25.36 3.88
C SER A 316 31.75 -24.18 2.90
N SER A 317 32.94 -23.77 2.43
CA SER A 317 33.10 -22.65 1.50
C SER A 317 32.49 -22.96 0.14
N SER A 318 32.08 -21.93 -0.60
CA SER A 318 31.59 -22.04 -2.00
C SER A 318 32.60 -22.71 -2.94
N ASP A 319 33.87 -22.76 -2.56
CA ASP A 319 34.96 -23.36 -3.33
C ASP A 319 35.12 -24.86 -3.03
N THR A 320 34.34 -25.40 -2.09
CA THR A 320 34.35 -26.83 -1.76
C THR A 320 33.49 -27.59 -2.78
N PRO A 321 34.03 -28.58 -3.50
CA PRO A 321 33.24 -29.43 -4.38
C PRO A 321 32.12 -30.12 -3.60
N GLY A 322 30.85 -29.82 -3.93
CA GLY A 322 29.66 -30.35 -3.24
C GLY A 322 28.98 -29.39 -2.25
N SER A 323 29.63 -28.29 -1.86
CA SER A 323 28.96 -27.20 -1.11
C SER A 323 28.23 -26.27 -2.08
N SER A 324 26.90 -26.28 -2.04
CA SER A 324 26.10 -25.42 -2.92
C SER A 324 24.89 -24.84 -2.18
N VAL A 325 25.14 -24.19 -1.05
CA VAL A 325 24.11 -23.35 -0.43
C VAL A 325 23.77 -22.20 -1.39
N ARG A 326 22.55 -22.25 -1.93
CA ARG A 326 21.99 -21.25 -2.85
C ARG A 326 20.98 -20.32 -2.15
N SER A 327 20.50 -20.71 -0.96
CA SER A 327 19.50 -19.93 -0.23
C SER A 327 19.69 -20.01 1.28
N SER A 328 19.91 -18.86 1.92
CA SER A 328 19.85 -18.75 3.37
C SER A 328 18.41 -18.86 3.92
N HIS A 329 17.40 -18.55 3.09
CA HIS A 329 15.99 -18.75 3.46
C HIS A 329 15.62 -20.23 3.59
N ALA A 330 16.21 -21.08 2.75
CA ALA A 330 16.07 -22.54 2.88
C ALA A 330 16.69 -23.04 4.19
N ILE A 331 17.85 -22.50 4.63
CA ILE A 331 18.46 -22.84 5.92
C ILE A 331 17.53 -22.45 7.09
N ASP A 332 16.92 -21.27 7.05
CA ASP A 332 15.94 -20.83 8.05
C ASP A 332 14.73 -21.76 8.14
N TRP A 333 14.19 -22.18 6.99
CA TRP A 333 13.10 -23.15 6.95
C TRP A 333 13.53 -24.53 7.47
N LEU A 334 14.73 -25.00 7.10
CA LEU A 334 15.27 -26.27 7.59
C LEU A 334 15.46 -26.25 9.12
N ALA A 335 15.88 -25.12 9.70
CA ALA A 335 15.95 -24.98 11.14
C ALA A 335 14.59 -25.24 11.83
N ASP A 336 13.49 -24.70 11.28
CA ASP A 336 12.13 -24.97 11.75
C ASP A 336 11.72 -26.43 11.54
N ILE A 337 11.95 -26.95 10.34
CA ILE A 337 11.55 -28.30 9.93
C ILE A 337 12.23 -29.36 10.80
N TYR A 338 13.55 -29.32 10.94
CA TYR A 338 14.29 -30.27 11.78
C TYR A 338 13.84 -30.22 13.24
N ARG A 339 13.56 -29.02 13.78
CA ARG A 339 13.00 -28.88 15.12
C ARG A 339 11.63 -29.55 15.25
N MET A 340 10.73 -29.34 14.27
CA MET A 340 9.39 -29.95 14.27
C MET A 340 9.44 -31.49 14.19
N GLU A 341 10.50 -32.03 13.59
CA GLU A 341 10.71 -33.46 13.41
C GLU A 341 11.55 -34.10 14.53
N GLY A 342 11.96 -33.32 15.53
CA GLY A 342 12.75 -33.78 16.67
C GLY A 342 14.26 -33.86 16.42
N ASP A 343 14.76 -33.46 15.25
CA ASP A 343 16.20 -33.39 14.97
C ASP A 343 16.79 -32.05 15.47
N VAL A 344 16.91 -31.95 16.79
CA VAL A 344 17.40 -30.75 17.48
C VAL A 344 18.84 -30.42 17.07
N HIS A 345 19.67 -31.45 16.83
CA HIS A 345 21.05 -31.28 16.40
C HIS A 345 21.14 -30.58 15.04
N ARG A 346 20.45 -31.09 14.01
CA ARG A 346 20.43 -30.46 12.68
C ARG A 346 19.77 -29.08 12.71
N SER A 347 18.73 -28.90 13.52
CA SER A 347 18.12 -27.58 13.72
C SER A 347 19.15 -26.56 14.24
N ARG A 348 19.92 -26.94 15.27
CA ARG A 348 20.99 -26.10 15.83
C ARG A 348 22.09 -25.79 14.79
N GLU A 349 22.53 -26.77 14.01
CA GLU A 349 23.51 -26.54 12.94
C GLU A 349 23.03 -25.51 11.92
N CYS A 350 21.75 -25.53 11.54
CA CYS A 350 21.16 -24.53 10.66
C CYS A 350 21.20 -23.12 11.29
N LEU A 351 20.81 -23.01 12.57
CA LEU A 351 20.81 -21.74 13.29
C LEU A 351 22.22 -21.17 13.48
N ASP A 352 23.21 -22.02 13.79
CA ASP A 352 24.61 -21.63 13.88
C ASP A 352 25.17 -21.18 12.53
N ALA A 353 24.79 -21.86 11.44
CA ALA A 353 25.20 -21.48 10.09
C ALA A 353 24.64 -20.11 9.68
N LEU A 354 23.37 -19.83 10.01
CA LEU A 354 22.77 -18.50 9.82
C LEU A 354 23.49 -17.44 10.66
N ALA A 355 23.72 -17.72 11.95
CA ALA A 355 24.36 -16.80 12.88
C ALA A 355 25.78 -16.41 12.47
N ARG A 356 26.56 -17.36 11.96
CA ARG A 356 28.00 -17.20 11.73
C ARG A 356 28.35 -16.84 10.29
N LYS A 357 27.56 -17.28 9.32
CA LYS A 357 27.93 -17.19 7.89
C LYS A 357 26.85 -16.55 7.02
N TRP A 358 25.64 -17.09 7.05
CA TRP A 358 24.64 -16.79 6.01
C TRP A 358 23.76 -15.58 6.31
N ASP A 359 23.69 -15.17 7.57
CA ASP A 359 22.90 -14.02 8.00
C ASP A 359 23.41 -13.39 9.32
N PRO A 360 24.69 -12.97 9.35
CA PRO A 360 25.33 -12.48 10.56
C PRO A 360 24.72 -11.19 11.11
N ILE A 361 23.99 -10.43 10.28
CA ILE A 361 23.27 -9.22 10.73
C ILE A 361 22.18 -9.58 11.76
N ARG A 362 21.57 -10.77 11.66
CA ARG A 362 20.60 -11.30 12.62
C ARG A 362 21.21 -12.31 13.60
N ARG A 363 22.54 -12.33 13.78
CA ARG A 363 23.24 -13.28 14.68
C ARG A 363 22.58 -13.43 16.06
N LYS A 364 22.28 -12.32 16.73
CA LYS A 364 21.64 -12.35 18.07
C LYS A 364 20.26 -13.01 18.06
N PHE A 365 19.51 -12.88 16.96
CA PHE A 365 18.22 -13.53 16.77
C PHE A 365 18.39 -15.05 16.59
N TRP A 366 19.35 -15.49 15.79
CA TRP A 366 19.64 -16.91 15.60
C TRP A 366 20.18 -17.58 16.87
N GLU A 367 21.09 -16.93 17.58
CA GLU A 367 21.57 -17.39 18.89
C GLU A 367 20.43 -17.48 19.92
N PHE A 368 19.48 -16.53 19.89
CA PHE A 368 18.28 -16.60 20.71
C PHE A 368 17.43 -17.82 20.37
N ARG A 369 17.16 -18.07 19.08
CA ARG A 369 16.43 -19.26 18.64
C ARG A 369 17.14 -20.56 19.01
N ALA A 370 18.47 -20.60 18.93
CA ALA A 370 19.26 -21.78 19.29
C ALA A 370 19.13 -22.10 20.79
N ARG A 371 19.13 -21.08 21.66
CA ARG A 371 18.87 -21.27 23.10
C ARG A 371 17.48 -21.83 23.40
N GLN A 372 16.47 -21.51 22.58
CA GLN A 372 15.12 -22.07 22.76
C GLN A 372 15.06 -23.59 22.48
N LEU A 373 16.04 -24.15 21.77
CA LEU A 373 16.13 -25.60 21.57
C LEU A 373 16.58 -26.33 22.85
N GLU A 374 17.37 -25.68 23.71
CA GLU A 374 17.92 -26.27 24.95
C GLU A 374 16.82 -26.56 25.98
N GLY A 375 15.78 -25.72 26.01
CA GLY A 375 14.61 -25.94 26.87
C GLY A 375 13.76 -27.15 26.46
N VAL A 376 13.82 -27.56 25.18
CA VAL A 376 13.06 -28.70 24.67
C VAL A 376 13.72 -30.04 25.04
N GLU A 377 15.06 -30.10 25.06
CA GLU A 377 15.82 -31.27 25.54
C GLU A 377 15.63 -31.54 27.04
N SER A 378 15.34 -30.51 27.84
CA SER A 378 15.07 -30.67 29.28
C SER A 378 13.67 -31.19 29.60
N GLU A 379 12.68 -30.98 28.74
CA GLU A 379 11.29 -31.46 28.95
C GLU A 379 11.05 -32.87 28.41
N THR A 380 11.89 -33.38 27.50
CA THR A 380 11.79 -34.76 26.97
C THR A 380 12.57 -35.80 27.78
N ASN A 381 13.40 -35.36 28.75
CA ASN A 381 14.19 -36.21 29.64
C ASN A 381 13.60 -36.32 31.07
N LEU A 382 12.37 -35.85 31.27
CA LEU A 382 11.53 -36.06 32.46
C LEU A 382 10.30 -36.89 32.05
#